data_AF-A0A4S2RE86-F1
#
_entry.id   AF-A0A4S2RE86-F1
#
_cell.length_a   1.000
_cell.length_b   1.000
_cell.length_c   1.000
_cell.angle_alpha   90.00
_cell.angle_beta   90.00
_cell.angle_gamma   90.00
#
_symmetry.space_group_name_H-M   'P 1'
#
loop_
_entity.id
_entity.type
_entity.pdbx_description
1 polymer ?
#
loop_
_entity_poly.entity_id
_entity_poly.type
_entity_poly.pdbx_seq_one_letter_code
_entity_poly.pdbx_strand_id
1 'polypeptide(L)' 'MFADNHGEHDHYVQVHCELRYGLVPALQALGSFDSWFFHDAGDDLEEWARGLSERAAWTTIRTLKPAQIRVYKELV' A
#
# COMPACT_ATOMS: atom_id res chain seq x y z
N MET A 1 8.83 16.40 -33.28
CA MET A 1 9.79 16.92 -32.28
C MET A 1 9.14 18.10 -31.60
N PHE A 2 8.58 17.86 -30.42
CA PHE A 2 8.42 18.88 -29.38
C PHE A 2 9.04 18.21 -28.16
N ALA A 3 10.33 18.45 -27.96
CA ALA A 3 11.01 18.08 -26.73
C ALA A 3 10.72 19.23 -25.76
N ASP A 4 9.80 19.01 -24.84
CA ASP A 4 9.65 19.85 -23.66
C ASP A 4 10.84 19.60 -22.74
N ASN A 5 11.85 20.45 -22.91
CA ASN A 5 13.10 20.42 -22.16
C ASN A 5 12.94 21.06 -20.75
N HIS A 6 11.90 20.70 -20.00
CA HIS A 6 11.72 21.07 -18.58
C HIS A 6 11.83 19.82 -17.70
N GLY A 7 12.99 19.16 -17.81
CA GLY A 7 13.36 18.04 -16.94
C GLY A 7 13.75 18.52 -15.56
N GLU A 8 12.76 18.75 -14.69
CA GLU A 8 12.88 18.42 -13.27
C GLU A 8 11.91 17.26 -13.04
N HIS A 9 12.38 16.04 -13.31
CA HIS A 9 11.70 14.86 -12.82
C HIS A 9 11.96 14.82 -11.32
N ASP A 10 10.94 15.14 -10.52
CA ASP A 10 10.94 14.79 -9.11
C ASP A 10 11.34 13.31 -9.01
N HIS A 11 12.45 13.02 -8.33
CA HIS A 11 12.89 11.66 -8.13
C HIS A 11 11.88 10.95 -7.23
N TYR A 12 11.01 10.12 -7.82
CA TYR A 12 10.03 9.37 -7.05
C TYR A 12 10.67 8.08 -6.53
N VAL A 13 10.37 7.77 -5.27
CA VAL A 13 10.78 6.51 -4.65
C VAL A 13 9.54 5.66 -4.49
N GLN A 14 9.49 4.54 -5.21
CA GLN A 14 8.46 3.53 -5.00
C GLN A 14 8.94 2.50 -3.98
N VAL A 15 8.15 2.28 -2.94
CA VAL A 15 8.40 1.22 -1.94
C VAL A 15 7.24 0.24 -1.99
N HIS A 16 7.54 -1.02 -2.31
CA HIS A 16 6.59 -2.12 -2.28
C HIS A 16 6.92 -3.05 -1.12
N CYS A 17 5.98 -3.20 -0.18
CA CYS A 17 6.11 -4.11 0.95
C CYS A 17 5.08 -5.25 0.82
N GLU A 18 5.55 -6.49 0.73
CA GLU A 18 4.72 -7.68 0.66
C GLU A 18 4.86 -8.50 1.96
N LEU A 19 3.72 -8.78 2.60
CA LEU A 19 3.62 -9.67 3.76
C LEU A 19 2.90 -10.95 3.35
N ARG A 20 3.59 -12.09 3.42
CA ARG A 20 3.03 -13.39 3.06
C ARG A 20 2.75 -14.19 4.32
N TYR A 21 1.52 -14.70 4.42
CA TYR A 21 1.07 -15.52 5.54
C TYR A 21 0.84 -16.96 5.09
N GLY A 22 0.84 -17.90 6.04
CA GLY A 22 0.37 -19.26 5.79
C GLY A 22 -1.13 -19.29 5.44
N LEU A 23 -1.59 -20.40 4.86
CA LEU A 23 -3.02 -20.64 4.60
C LEU A 23 -3.76 -20.87 5.93
N VAL A 24 -4.25 -19.78 6.52
CA VAL A 24 -5.09 -19.80 7.73
C VAL A 24 -6.53 -19.45 7.34
N PRO A 25 -7.55 -20.22 7.77
CA PRO A 25 -8.95 -19.95 7.40
C PRO A 25 -9.40 -18.53 7.74
N ALA A 26 -8.89 -17.97 8.84
CA ALA A 26 -9.18 -16.59 9.26
C ALA A 26 -8.72 -15.54 8.23
N LEU A 27 -7.62 -15.77 7.51
CA LEU A 27 -7.17 -14.86 6.45
C LEU A 27 -7.97 -15.04 5.16
N GLN A 28 -8.39 -16.27 4.84
CA GLN A 28 -9.25 -16.50 3.68
C GLN A 28 -10.59 -15.77 3.81
N ALA A 29 -11.14 -15.70 5.03
CA ALA A 29 -12.38 -14.97 5.31
C ALA A 29 -12.26 -13.44 5.13
N LEU A 30 -11.04 -12.87 5.14
CA LEU A 30 -10.82 -11.44 4.92
C LEU A 30 -10.94 -11.02 3.46
N GLY A 31 -10.75 -11.96 2.52
CA GLY A 31 -10.75 -11.68 1.08
C GLY A 31 -9.60 -10.76 0.64
N SER A 32 -9.81 -10.06 -0.48
CA SER A 32 -8.90 -9.04 -0.99
C SER A 32 -9.46 -7.63 -0.77
N PHE A 33 -8.58 -6.67 -0.54
CA PHE A 33 -8.94 -5.27 -0.47
C PHE A 33 -7.79 -4.43 -0.98
N ASP A 34 -8.12 -3.51 -1.88
CA ASP A 34 -7.18 -2.62 -2.52
C ASP A 34 -7.71 -1.19 -2.35
N SER A 35 -6.84 -0.26 -1.97
CA SER A 35 -7.18 1.15 -1.83
C SER A 35 -5.97 2.01 -2.18
N TRP A 36 -6.22 3.09 -2.89
CA TRP A 36 -5.21 4.00 -3.41
C TRP A 36 -5.53 5.42 -2.97
N PHE A 37 -4.50 6.18 -2.62
CA PHE A 37 -4.60 7.60 -2.33
C PHE A 37 -3.77 8.37 -3.34
N PHE A 38 -4.34 9.46 -3.87
CA PHE A 38 -3.67 10.37 -4.78
C PHE A 38 -3.78 11.79 -4.21
N HIS A 39 -2.64 12.47 -4.07
CA HIS A 39 -2.60 13.79 -3.41
C HIS A 39 -3.30 14.89 -4.23
N ASP A 40 -3.54 14.67 -5.52
CA ASP A 40 -4.17 15.60 -6.46
C ASP A 40 -5.66 15.31 -6.68
N ALA A 41 -6.20 14.21 -6.11
CA ALA A 41 -7.61 13.86 -6.23
C ALA A 41 -8.54 14.74 -5.38
N GLY A 42 -7.98 15.59 -4.50
CA GLY A 42 -8.74 16.44 -3.58
C GLY A 42 -9.27 15.73 -2.34
N ASP A 43 -8.92 14.45 -2.16
CA ASP A 43 -9.21 13.67 -0.95
C ASP A 43 -8.25 14.02 0.19
N ASP A 44 -8.74 13.93 1.43
CA ASP A 44 -7.91 14.16 2.63
C ASP A 44 -7.12 12.90 3.01
N LEU A 45 -5.80 13.05 3.15
CA LEU A 45 -4.90 11.94 3.47
C LEU A 45 -5.21 11.34 4.84
N GLU A 46 -5.53 12.16 5.84
CA GLU A 46 -5.79 11.69 7.19
C GLU A 46 -7.10 10.91 7.26
N GLU A 47 -8.13 11.38 6.58
CA GLU A 47 -9.42 10.70 6.47
C GLU A 47 -9.29 9.35 5.77
N TRP A 48 -8.59 9.30 4.63
CA TRP A 48 -8.31 8.04 3.94
C TRP A 48 -7.50 7.07 4.83
N ALA A 49 -6.44 7.57 5.48
CA ALA A 49 -5.58 6.76 6.34
C ALA A 49 -6.33 6.23 7.58
N ARG A 50 -7.25 7.02 8.14
CA ARG A 50 -8.16 6.60 9.23
C ARG A 50 -9.07 5.47 8.75
N GLY A 51 -9.73 5.64 7.61
CA GLY A 51 -10.59 4.61 7.02
C GLY A 51 -9.84 3.30 6.77
N LEU A 52 -8.59 3.37 6.32
CA LEU A 52 -7.73 2.20 6.17
C LEU A 52 -7.39 1.56 7.53
N SER A 53 -7.04 2.37 8.53
CA SER A 53 -6.55 1.90 9.85
C SER A 53 -7.64 1.27 10.73
N GLU A 54 -8.89 1.69 10.56
CA GLU A 54 -10.04 1.19 11.35
C GLU A 54 -10.60 -0.15 10.85
N ARG A 55 -10.08 -0.68 9.73
CA ARG A 55 -10.58 -1.94 9.17
C ARG A 55 -10.35 -3.11 10.13
N ALA A 56 -11.42 -3.88 10.37
CA ALA A 56 -11.40 -5.09 11.20
C ALA A 56 -10.39 -6.16 10.73
N ALA A 57 -9.96 -6.11 9.46
CA ALA A 57 -8.91 -6.96 8.93
C ALA A 57 -7.61 -6.87 9.75
N TRP A 58 -7.26 -5.68 10.26
CA TRP A 58 -6.05 -5.49 11.07
C TRP A 58 -6.08 -6.25 12.39
N THR A 59 -7.25 -6.39 13.01
CA THR A 59 -7.41 -7.19 14.23
C THR A 59 -7.00 -8.64 13.98
N THR A 60 -7.40 -9.20 12.83
CA THR A 60 -7.02 -10.57 12.46
C THR A 60 -5.53 -10.65 12.11
N ILE A 61 -5.06 -9.76 11.23
CA ILE A 61 -3.67 -9.76 10.74
C ILE A 61 -2.66 -9.60 11.88
N ARG A 62 -2.93 -8.76 12.89
CA ARG A 62 -2.02 -8.51 14.02
C ARG A 62 -1.81 -9.72 14.93
N THR A 63 -2.74 -10.67 14.94
CA THR A 63 -2.59 -11.91 15.73
C THR A 63 -1.72 -12.96 15.03
N LEU A 64 -1.39 -12.74 13.76
CA LEU A 64 -0.68 -13.69 12.93
C LEU A 64 0.77 -13.23 12.69
N LYS A 65 1.69 -14.19 12.65
CA LYS A 65 3.07 -13.93 12.24
C LYS A 65 3.21 -14.14 10.73
N PRO A 66 3.73 -13.15 9.97
CA PRO A 66 4.07 -13.35 8.57
C PRO A 66 5.07 -14.51 8.44
N ALA A 67 4.86 -15.36 7.44
CA ALA A 67 5.83 -16.39 7.06
C ALA A 67 6.99 -15.77 6.28
N GLN A 68 6.73 -14.69 5.54
CA GLN A 68 7.76 -13.96 4.80
C GLN A 68 7.40 -12.48 4.69
N ILE A 69 8.42 -11.63 4.72
CA ILE A 69 8.35 -10.19 4.47
C ILE A 69 9.29 -9.88 3.30
N ARG A 70 8.81 -9.19 2.28
CA ARG A 70 9.62 -8.73 1.14
C ARG A 70 9.44 -7.22 0.99
N VAL A 71 10.54 -6.51 0.78
CA VAL A 71 10.53 -5.06 0.55
C VAL A 71 11.34 -4.79 -0.69
N TYR A 72 10.71 -4.12 -1.65
CA TYR A 72 11.33 -3.69 -2.90
C TYR A 72 11.32 -2.18 -2.93
N LYS A 73 12.46 -1.59 -3.28
CA LYS A 73 12.60 -0.15 -3.48
C LYS A 73 13.08 0.08 -4.90
N GLU A 74 12.29 0.84 -5.66
CA GLU A 74 12.63 1.23 -7.02
C GLU A 74 12.76 2.75 -7.08
N LEU A 75 13.81 3.20 -7.77
CA LEU A 75 14.00 4.61 -8.10
C LEU A 75 13.33 4.81 -9.47
N VAL A 76 12.32 5.67 -9.52
CA VAL A 76 11.49 5.92 -10.71
C VAL A 76 11.83 7.28 -11.30
#